data_AF-A0A2P6R9L8-F1
#
_entry.id   AF-A0A2P6R9L8-F1
#
_cell.length_a   1.000
_cell.length_b   1.000
_cell.length_c   1.000
_cell.angle_alpha   90.00
_cell.angle_beta   90.00
_cell.angle_gamma   90.00
#
_symmetry.space_group_name_H-M   'P 1'
#
loop_
_entity.id
_entity.type
_entity.pdbx_description
1 polymer ?
#
loop_
_entity_poly.entity_id
_entity_poly.type
_entity_poly.pdbx_seq_one_letter_code
_entity_poly.pdbx_strand_id
1 'polypeptide(L)'
;MALFSSMLRRPSYSLFSFVLRTVGSATTFHSRFSTVPNFGGEITRECSVPFRHFSAATATAMKPATDERVVGALESEIKVAEEDIENYKVGEVADGFPFEIVDNAGEQTIMLRREFDGEIIKVAVDIPNVSSTEDNDDEEENEDTGIPMVVSVSKGNEQELEFGLTAFSDEICVDSLSMRQPEDSEGSKRIAYEGPNFSDLDESFQKALQKYLEVRGIKSSITKFLQEYMRNKDFREYLMWLKNLKGFIEQ
;
A
#
# COMPACT_ATOMS: atom_id res chain seq x y z
N MET A 1 26.11 58.65 4.35
CA MET A 1 25.57 57.71 5.37
C MET A 1 24.06 57.84 5.32
N ALA A 2 23.19 56.85 5.14
CA ALA A 2 23.27 55.38 5.17
C ALA A 2 22.24 54.85 4.13
N LEU A 3 22.67 54.00 3.20
CA LEU A 3 22.40 52.55 3.11
C LEU A 3 20.90 52.17 3.05
N PHE A 4 20.41 52.02 1.82
CA PHE A 4 19.23 51.21 1.49
C PHE A 4 19.58 49.73 1.64
N SER A 5 18.97 49.03 2.59
CA SER A 5 19.03 47.57 2.70
C SER A 5 17.87 46.95 1.93
N SER A 6 18.15 46.39 0.75
CA SER A 6 17.25 45.51 0.02
C SER A 6 17.29 44.11 0.65
N MET A 7 16.21 43.72 1.31
CA MET A 7 15.98 42.34 1.75
C MET A 7 15.51 41.52 0.55
N LEU A 8 16.42 40.74 -0.05
CA LEU A 8 16.06 39.69 -1.00
C LEU A 8 15.51 38.49 -0.21
N ARG A 9 14.19 38.36 -0.17
CA ARG A 9 13.49 37.17 0.33
C ARG A 9 13.72 36.03 -0.68
N ARG A 10 14.62 35.10 -0.34
CA ARG A 10 14.71 33.80 -1.02
C ARG A 10 13.49 32.97 -0.65
N PRO A 11 12.68 32.48 -1.60
CA PRO A 11 11.75 31.41 -1.27
C PRO A 11 12.54 30.10 -1.25
N SER A 12 12.62 29.48 -0.07
CA SER A 12 13.03 28.08 0.04
C SER A 12 11.75 27.27 -0.16
N TYR A 13 11.52 26.81 -1.38
CA TYR A 13 10.47 25.83 -1.64
C TYR A 13 11.08 24.45 -1.33
N SER A 14 10.81 23.95 -0.13
CA SER A 14 10.94 22.51 0.15
C SER A 14 9.71 21.87 -0.47
N LEU A 15 9.84 21.42 -1.72
CA LEU A 15 8.80 20.62 -2.36
C LEU A 15 8.94 19.21 -1.79
N PHE A 16 8.20 18.92 -0.72
CA PHE A 16 7.94 17.54 -0.34
C PHE A 16 7.03 16.95 -1.42
N SER A 17 7.60 16.23 -2.37
CA SER A 17 6.84 15.44 -3.34
C SER A 17 6.40 14.16 -2.64
N PHE A 18 5.30 14.22 -1.88
CA PHE A 18 4.65 13.00 -1.41
C PHE A 18 3.98 12.29 -2.59
N VAL A 19 4.22 10.98 -2.69
CA VAL A 19 3.70 10.14 -3.77
C VAL A 19 2.19 10.00 -3.64
N LEU A 20 1.44 10.68 -4.51
CA LEU A 20 0.01 10.44 -4.73
C LEU A 20 -0.18 9.10 -5.46
N ARG A 21 -0.68 8.08 -4.75
CA ARG A 21 -1.17 6.85 -5.37
C ARG A 21 -2.65 7.00 -5.69
N THR A 22 -2.98 7.22 -6.95
CA THR A 22 -4.38 7.13 -7.41
C THR A 22 -4.75 5.66 -7.58
N VAL A 23 -5.32 5.06 -6.54
CA VAL A 23 -6.00 3.76 -6.63
C VAL A 23 -7.49 4.02 -6.52
N GLY A 24 -8.23 3.68 -7.57
CA GLY A 24 -9.68 3.67 -7.54
C GLY A 24 -10.16 2.71 -6.46
N SER A 25 -11.05 3.19 -5.59
CA SER A 25 -11.65 2.39 -4.54
C SER A 25 -12.41 1.21 -5.14
N ALA A 26 -11.83 0.03 -4.98
CA ALA A 26 -12.50 -1.25 -4.91
C ALA A 26 -11.60 -2.16 -4.05
N THR A 27 -11.91 -2.26 -2.76
CA THR A 27 -11.34 -3.30 -1.89
C THR A 27 -11.85 -4.65 -2.40
N THR A 28 -11.11 -5.22 -3.34
CA THR A 28 -11.24 -6.63 -3.72
C THR A 28 -9.86 -7.10 -4.16
N PHE A 29 -9.20 -7.88 -3.30
CA PHE A 29 -7.95 -8.54 -3.64
C PHE A 29 -8.17 -9.44 -4.86
N HIS A 30 -7.59 -9.07 -5.99
CA HIS A 30 -7.54 -9.89 -7.20
C HIS A 30 -6.08 -10.10 -7.60
N SER A 31 -5.54 -11.30 -7.37
CA SER A 31 -4.36 -11.76 -8.10
C SER A 31 -4.72 -11.93 -9.57
N ARG A 32 -3.82 -11.52 -10.47
CA ARG A 32 -4.03 -11.51 -11.92
C ARG A 32 -3.65 -12.86 -12.53
N PHE A 33 -4.56 -13.48 -13.30
CA PHE A 33 -4.29 -13.98 -14.65
C PHE A 33 -5.55 -13.85 -15.53
N SER A 34 -5.31 -13.43 -16.77
CA SER A 34 -6.31 -13.14 -17.81
C SER A 34 -6.80 -14.41 -18.49
N THR A 35 -8.11 -14.51 -18.79
CA THR A 35 -8.66 -15.00 -20.08
C THR A 35 -10.13 -14.56 -20.22
N VAL A 36 -10.49 -13.99 -21.38
CA VAL A 36 -11.82 -13.50 -21.81
C VAL A 36 -12.69 -14.69 -22.28
N PRO A 37 -14.03 -14.70 -22.09
CA PRO A 37 -14.95 -14.28 -23.17
C PRO A 37 -16.20 -13.46 -22.76
N ASN A 38 -16.61 -12.62 -23.72
CA ASN A 38 -17.78 -11.74 -23.87
C ASN A 38 -19.15 -12.26 -23.37
N PHE A 39 -20.05 -11.32 -22.98
CA PHE A 39 -21.20 -10.87 -23.80
C PHE A 39 -22.00 -9.71 -23.14
N GLY A 40 -22.15 -8.59 -23.89
CA GLY A 40 -23.41 -7.83 -24.00
C GLY A 40 -23.66 -6.61 -23.09
N GLY A 41 -23.75 -5.41 -23.70
CA GLY A 41 -24.45 -4.24 -23.15
C GLY A 41 -23.78 -2.89 -23.42
N GLU A 42 -24.14 -2.25 -24.54
CA GLU A 42 -23.72 -0.90 -24.96
C GLU A 42 -23.99 0.19 -23.92
N ILE A 43 -23.00 1.05 -23.63
CA ILE A 43 -23.04 2.54 -23.75
C ILE A 43 -21.59 3.04 -23.94
N THR A 44 -21.17 3.33 -25.18
CA THR A 44 -19.89 3.98 -25.47
C THR A 44 -20.02 5.50 -25.41
N ARG A 45 -19.36 6.15 -24.45
CA ARG A 45 -18.98 7.56 -24.55
C ARG A 45 -17.70 7.63 -25.38
N GLU A 46 -17.81 8.05 -26.63
CA GLU A 46 -16.66 8.22 -27.53
C GLU A 46 -15.77 9.37 -27.04
N CYS A 47 -14.53 9.07 -26.67
CA CYS A 47 -13.46 10.05 -26.58
C CYS A 47 -12.75 10.08 -27.93
N SER A 48 -13.18 10.98 -28.82
CA SER A 48 -12.57 11.19 -30.12
C SER A 48 -11.33 12.06 -30.00
N VAL A 49 -10.15 11.46 -29.98
CA VAL A 49 -8.89 12.17 -30.24
C VAL A 49 -8.65 12.23 -31.75
N PRO A 50 -8.46 13.42 -32.36
CA PRO A 50 -8.21 13.53 -33.78
C PRO A 50 -6.79 13.04 -34.10
N PHE A 51 -6.67 11.88 -34.75
CA PHE A 51 -5.42 11.44 -35.37
C PHE A 51 -5.09 12.37 -36.54
N ARG A 52 -4.11 13.27 -36.35
CA ARG A 52 -3.45 13.97 -37.45
C ARG A 52 -2.38 13.05 -38.02
N HIS A 53 -2.52 12.69 -39.29
CA HIS A 53 -1.46 12.02 -40.07
C HIS A 53 -0.24 12.94 -40.15
N PHE A 54 0.88 12.52 -39.56
CA PHE A 54 2.18 13.14 -39.75
C PHE A 54 3.05 12.30 -40.69
N SER A 55 3.66 12.96 -41.67
CA SER A 55 4.67 12.40 -42.57
C SER A 55 5.86 11.85 -41.80
N ALA A 56 6.32 10.66 -42.19
CA ALA A 56 7.52 10.02 -41.67
C ALA A 56 8.79 10.78 -42.09
N ALA A 57 9.40 11.50 -41.15
CA ALA A 57 10.77 11.97 -41.25
C ALA A 57 11.54 11.52 -40.00
N THR A 58 12.49 10.60 -40.19
CA THR A 58 13.59 10.21 -39.28
C THR A 58 13.28 10.21 -37.78
N ALA A 59 12.52 9.21 -37.31
CA ALA A 59 12.26 8.97 -35.88
C ALA A 59 13.46 8.41 -35.10
N THR A 60 14.59 8.13 -35.76
CA THR A 60 15.76 7.48 -35.14
C THR A 60 16.55 8.38 -34.20
N ALA A 61 16.43 9.71 -34.30
CA ALA A 61 17.15 10.67 -33.44
C ALA A 61 16.33 11.20 -32.25
N MET A 62 15.01 10.99 -32.22
CA MET A 62 14.14 11.50 -31.15
C MET A 62 14.09 10.57 -29.94
N LYS A 63 14.14 9.25 -30.17
CA LYS A 63 14.15 8.23 -29.11
C LYS A 63 15.27 8.42 -28.06
N PRO A 64 16.57 8.56 -28.43
CA PRO A 64 17.62 8.75 -27.43
C PRO A 64 17.47 10.07 -26.66
N ALA A 65 16.95 11.13 -27.29
CA ALA A 65 16.76 12.43 -26.66
C ALA A 65 15.54 12.48 -25.70
N THR A 66 14.52 11.66 -25.94
CA THR A 66 13.38 11.51 -25.01
C THR A 66 13.78 10.65 -23.82
N ASP A 67 14.53 9.58 -24.06
CA ASP A 67 14.96 8.64 -23.02
C ASP A 67 15.93 9.34 -22.05
N GLU A 68 16.84 10.18 -22.54
CA GLU A 68 17.75 10.98 -21.71
C GLU A 68 17.01 11.96 -20.76
N ARG A 69 15.89 12.54 -21.21
CA ARG A 69 15.08 13.42 -20.34
C ARG A 69 14.41 12.65 -19.21
N VAL A 70 13.92 11.44 -19.50
CA VAL A 70 13.28 10.60 -18.48
C VAL A 70 14.34 10.08 -17.50
N VAL A 71 15.51 9.67 -17.99
CA VAL A 71 16.64 9.26 -17.15
C VAL A 71 17.06 10.39 -16.22
N GLY A 72 17.23 11.62 -16.73
CA GLY A 72 17.58 12.78 -15.90
C GLY A 72 16.52 13.08 -14.83
N ALA A 73 15.23 12.93 -15.14
CA ALA A 73 14.16 13.06 -14.15
C ALA A 73 14.22 11.96 -13.09
N LEU A 74 14.45 10.70 -13.50
CA LEU A 74 14.58 9.56 -12.58
C LEU A 74 15.81 9.70 -11.68
N GLU A 75 16.93 10.21 -12.17
CA GLU A 75 18.13 10.44 -11.33
C GLU A 75 17.88 11.45 -10.22
N SER A 76 17.16 12.53 -10.54
CA SER A 76 16.75 13.52 -9.54
C SER A 76 15.84 12.88 -8.49
N GLU A 77 14.89 12.05 -8.92
CA GLU A 77 13.96 11.38 -8.02
C GLU A 77 14.62 10.31 -7.15
N ILE A 78 15.53 9.51 -7.72
CA ILE A 78 16.34 8.51 -6.99
C ILE A 78 17.12 9.18 -5.87
N LYS A 79 17.72 10.35 -6.15
CA LYS A 79 18.49 11.08 -5.15
C LYS A 79 17.62 11.52 -3.98
N VAL A 80 16.42 12.04 -4.25
CA VAL A 80 15.45 12.42 -3.21
C VAL A 80 15.04 11.20 -2.38
N ALA A 81 14.71 10.08 -3.04
CA ALA A 81 14.33 8.85 -2.34
C ALA A 81 15.47 8.26 -1.48
N GLU A 82 16.73 8.42 -1.89
CA GLU A 82 17.90 8.04 -1.08
C GLU A 82 18.03 8.91 0.18
N GLU A 83 17.82 10.21 0.06
CA GLU A 83 17.81 11.16 1.19
C GLU A 83 16.68 10.82 2.19
N ASP A 84 15.49 10.46 1.69
CA ASP A 84 14.35 10.06 2.53
C ASP A 84 14.63 8.81 3.37
N ILE A 85 15.27 7.79 2.78
CA ILE A 85 15.66 6.56 3.50
C ILE A 85 16.70 6.86 4.58
N GLU A 86 17.67 7.74 4.31
CA GLU A 86 18.69 8.12 5.31
C GLU A 86 18.08 8.86 6.51
N ASN A 87 17.06 9.67 6.26
CA ASN A 87 16.32 10.39 7.29
C ASN A 87 15.40 9.46 8.09
N TYR A 88 14.84 8.43 7.47
CA TYR A 88 13.88 7.51 8.09
C TYR A 88 14.56 6.25 8.66
N LYS A 89 15.26 6.41 9.79
CA LYS A 89 15.83 5.25 10.52
C LYS A 89 14.72 4.50 11.24
N VAL A 90 14.48 3.26 10.84
CA VAL A 90 13.51 2.34 11.47
C VAL A 90 13.83 2.16 12.96
N GLY A 91 12.81 2.32 13.81
CA GLY A 91 12.89 1.95 15.21
C GLY A 91 13.14 0.45 15.37
N GLU A 92 14.00 0.07 16.31
CA GLU A 92 14.25 -1.34 16.62
C GLU A 92 12.94 -2.05 16.94
N VAL A 93 12.80 -3.30 16.47
CA VAL A 93 11.65 -4.15 16.78
C VAL A 93 11.47 -4.16 18.29
N ALA A 94 10.30 -3.75 18.76
CA ALA A 94 10.03 -3.65 20.19
C ALA A 94 10.31 -4.98 20.90
N ASP A 95 10.99 -4.91 22.06
CA ASP A 95 11.25 -6.08 22.90
C ASP A 95 9.94 -6.83 23.19
N GLY A 96 9.88 -8.10 22.80
CA GLY A 96 8.69 -8.95 22.98
C GLY A 96 7.67 -8.93 21.85
N PHE A 97 8.01 -8.41 20.66
CA PHE A 97 7.19 -8.58 19.46
C PHE A 97 7.00 -10.09 19.14
N PRO A 98 5.77 -10.61 19.09
CA PRO A 98 5.53 -12.05 19.14
C PRO A 98 5.50 -12.73 17.76
N PHE A 99 5.74 -11.99 16.67
CA PHE A 99 5.68 -12.50 15.31
C PHE A 99 7.07 -12.52 14.67
N GLU A 100 7.31 -13.54 13.85
CA GLU A 100 8.36 -13.54 12.84
C GLU A 100 7.94 -12.66 11.66
N ILE A 101 8.81 -11.75 11.22
CA ILE A 101 8.54 -10.87 10.07
C ILE A 101 9.22 -11.47 8.83
N VAL A 102 8.42 -11.78 7.82
CA VAL A 102 8.88 -12.18 6.49
C VAL A 102 8.62 -11.02 5.53
N ASP A 103 9.70 -10.38 5.08
CA ASP A 103 9.68 -9.23 4.18
C ASP A 103 10.47 -9.56 2.90
N ASN A 104 9.77 -9.70 1.77
CA ASN A 104 10.37 -9.97 0.47
C ASN A 104 10.46 -8.66 -0.34
N ALA A 105 11.64 -8.41 -0.92
CA ALA A 105 11.82 -7.26 -1.81
C ALA A 105 10.97 -7.41 -3.09
N GLY A 106 10.29 -6.34 -3.48
CA GLY A 106 9.42 -6.29 -4.67
C GLY A 106 7.97 -6.64 -4.39
N GLU A 107 7.65 -7.12 -3.19
CA GLU A 107 6.29 -7.28 -2.70
C GLU A 107 5.88 -6.03 -1.92
N GLN A 108 4.62 -5.62 -2.04
CA GLN A 108 4.08 -4.50 -1.25
C GLN A 108 3.79 -4.91 0.20
N THR A 109 3.45 -6.18 0.41
CA THR A 109 3.05 -6.70 1.71
C THR A 109 4.21 -7.30 2.48
N ILE A 110 4.07 -7.34 3.81
CA ILE A 110 4.86 -8.22 4.67
C ILE A 110 3.98 -9.30 5.29
N MET A 111 4.60 -10.42 5.65
CA MET A 111 3.93 -11.53 6.32
C MET A 111 4.45 -11.67 7.74
N LEU A 112 3.58 -11.43 8.73
CA LEU A 112 3.85 -11.74 10.14
C LEU A 112 3.38 -13.16 10.41
N ARG A 113 4.24 -14.00 11.00
CA ARG A 113 3.91 -15.39 11.32
C ARG A 113 4.11 -15.68 12.79
N ARG A 114 3.15 -16.39 13.39
CA ARG A 114 3.23 -16.86 14.77
C ARG A 114 2.52 -18.20 14.92
N GLU A 115 3.08 -19.06 15.77
CA GLU A 115 2.39 -20.23 16.29
C GLU A 115 1.91 -19.97 17.72
N PHE A 116 0.66 -20.27 18.00
CA PHE A 116 0.04 -20.03 19.31
C PHE A 116 -0.99 -21.12 19.61
N ASP A 117 -0.75 -21.90 20.67
CA ASP A 117 -1.68 -22.94 21.14
C ASP A 117 -2.11 -23.95 20.04
N GLY A 118 -1.17 -24.34 19.18
CA GLY A 118 -1.43 -25.24 18.05
C GLY A 118 -2.15 -24.59 16.85
N GLU A 119 -2.37 -23.27 16.90
CA GLU A 119 -2.87 -22.48 15.78
C GLU A 119 -1.72 -21.78 15.05
N ILE A 120 -1.82 -21.65 13.72
CA ILE A 120 -0.91 -20.83 12.92
C ILE A 120 -1.62 -19.52 12.59
N ILE A 121 -1.06 -18.43 13.07
CA ILE A 121 -1.51 -17.06 12.81
C ILE A 121 -0.60 -16.47 11.74
N LYS A 122 -1.22 -15.98 10.67
CA LYS A 122 -0.58 -15.21 9.61
C LYS A 122 -1.21 -13.82 9.57
N VAL A 123 -0.39 -12.80 9.39
CA VAL A 123 -0.87 -11.44 9.17
C VAL A 123 -0.21 -10.90 7.92
N ALA A 124 -0.98 -10.65 6.89
CA ALA A 124 -0.52 -9.89 5.73
C ALA A 124 -0.76 -8.41 6.03
N VAL A 125 0.31 -7.62 6.11
CA VAL A 125 0.22 -6.17 6.33
C VAL A 125 0.60 -5.48 5.02
N ASP A 126 -0.22 -4.55 4.57
CA ASP A 126 0.01 -3.80 3.32
C ASP A 126 0.44 -2.36 3.60
N ILE A 127 0.98 -1.67 2.60
CA ILE A 127 1.46 -0.30 2.72
C ILE A 127 0.26 0.63 2.97
N PRO A 128 0.33 1.58 3.93
CA PRO A 128 -0.73 2.54 4.19
C PRO A 128 -1.09 3.33 2.92
N ASN A 129 -2.39 3.58 2.73
CA ASN A 129 -2.85 4.40 1.62
C ASN A 129 -2.69 5.88 1.97
N VAL A 130 -1.60 6.50 1.50
CA VAL A 130 -1.37 7.94 1.62
C VAL A 130 -2.11 8.69 0.51
N SER A 131 -3.43 8.78 0.59
CA SER A 131 -4.17 9.77 -0.21
C SER A 131 -4.20 11.08 0.55
N SER A 132 -3.33 12.04 0.21
CA SER A 132 -3.56 13.42 0.60
C SER A 132 -4.81 13.90 -0.14
N THR A 133 -5.92 14.06 0.56
CA THR A 133 -7.08 14.81 0.07
C THR A 133 -6.61 16.24 -0.18
N GLU A 134 -6.40 16.59 -1.44
CA GLU A 134 -6.35 17.99 -1.84
C GLU A 134 -7.73 18.62 -1.56
N ASP A 135 -7.71 19.87 -1.10
CA ASP A 135 -8.84 20.74 -0.72
C ASP A 135 -9.40 20.55 0.71
N ASN A 136 -8.71 21.13 1.70
CA ASN A 136 -9.24 22.24 2.52
C ASN A 136 -8.12 22.89 3.33
N ASP A 137 -7.94 24.20 3.15
CA ASP A 137 -7.22 25.06 4.09
C ASP A 137 -7.94 24.99 5.44
N ASP A 138 -7.34 24.29 6.42
CA ASP A 138 -7.26 24.62 7.85
C ASP A 138 -7.04 23.33 8.67
N GLU A 139 -5.93 23.32 9.42
CA GLU A 139 -5.48 22.31 10.40
C GLU A 139 -4.71 21.10 9.82
N GLU A 140 -3.38 21.13 9.99
CA GLU A 140 -2.49 19.96 9.90
C GLU A 140 -2.83 18.95 11.02
N GLU A 141 -4.00 18.35 10.98
CA GLU A 141 -4.21 17.08 11.66
C GLU A 141 -3.55 16.01 10.78
N ASN A 142 -2.54 15.33 11.33
CA ASN A 142 -1.97 14.14 10.71
C ASN A 142 -3.12 13.12 10.62
N GLU A 143 -3.84 13.10 9.50
CA GLU A 143 -4.90 12.13 9.27
C GLU A 143 -4.24 10.75 9.37
N ASP A 144 -4.59 10.01 10.41
CA ASP A 144 -4.01 8.71 10.71
C ASP A 144 -4.48 7.73 9.63
N THR A 145 -3.70 7.66 8.55
CA THR A 145 -3.94 6.74 7.45
C THR A 145 -3.72 5.33 7.96
N GLY A 146 -4.82 4.70 8.40
CA GLY A 146 -4.81 3.36 8.96
C GLY A 146 -4.15 2.36 8.00
N ILE A 147 -3.50 1.36 8.56
CA ILE A 147 -2.82 0.31 7.82
C ILE A 147 -3.76 -0.86 7.60
N PRO A 148 -4.08 -1.19 6.34
CA PRO A 148 -4.85 -2.38 6.05
C PRO A 148 -4.02 -3.64 6.33
N MET A 149 -4.64 -4.59 7.01
CA MET A 149 -4.05 -5.90 7.28
C MET A 149 -5.10 -7.01 7.24
N VAL A 150 -4.66 -8.19 6.86
CA VAL A 150 -5.47 -9.41 6.84
C VAL A 150 -4.88 -10.40 7.83
N VAL A 151 -5.66 -10.77 8.84
CA VAL A 151 -5.25 -11.78 9.83
C VAL A 151 -5.94 -13.10 9.49
N SER A 152 -5.15 -14.13 9.26
CA SER A 152 -5.62 -15.48 9.01
C SER A 152 -5.22 -16.40 10.17
N VAL A 153 -6.18 -17.09 10.76
CA VAL A 153 -5.97 -18.05 11.84
C VAL A 153 -6.37 -19.44 11.36
N SER A 154 -5.40 -20.34 11.29
CA SER A 154 -5.61 -21.71 10.85
C SER A 154 -5.44 -22.71 11.99
N LYS A 155 -6.35 -23.68 12.05
CA LYS A 155 -6.36 -24.79 13.02
C LYS A 155 -6.13 -26.09 12.28
N GLY A 156 -4.87 -26.50 12.13
CA GLY A 156 -4.51 -27.62 11.28
C GLY A 156 -4.85 -27.38 9.81
N ASN A 157 -5.33 -28.40 9.10
CA ASN A 157 -5.48 -28.38 7.63
C ASN A 157 -6.94 -28.27 7.13
N GLU A 158 -7.90 -27.85 7.96
CA GLU A 158 -9.32 -27.94 7.59
C GLU A 158 -9.97 -26.59 7.31
N GLN A 159 -9.70 -25.57 8.13
CA GLN A 159 -10.38 -24.27 8.04
C GLN A 159 -9.47 -23.13 8.47
N GLU A 160 -9.63 -21.99 7.82
CA GLU A 160 -8.94 -20.74 8.11
C GLU A 160 -9.96 -19.63 8.36
N LEU A 161 -9.83 -18.96 9.51
CA LEU A 161 -10.63 -17.80 9.85
C LEU A 161 -9.87 -16.55 9.42
N GLU A 162 -10.49 -15.71 8.61
CA GLU A 162 -9.88 -14.49 8.10
C GLU A 162 -10.58 -13.24 8.62
N PHE A 163 -9.79 -12.28 9.08
CA PHE A 163 -10.22 -10.96 9.50
C PHE A 163 -9.58 -9.92 8.58
N GLY A 164 -10.39 -9.05 7.98
CA GLY A 164 -9.92 -7.80 7.41
C GLY A 164 -9.91 -6.74 8.50
N LEU A 165 -8.75 -6.11 8.73
CA LEU A 165 -8.56 -5.11 9.76
C LEU A 165 -7.92 -3.85 9.19
N THR A 166 -8.19 -2.72 9.85
CA THR A 166 -7.46 -1.47 9.66
C THR A 166 -6.84 -1.06 10.99
N ALA A 167 -5.51 -0.91 11.02
CA ALA A 167 -4.75 -0.53 12.20
C ALA A 167 -4.38 0.95 12.19
N PHE A 168 -4.89 1.68 13.15
CA PHE A 168 -4.56 3.07 13.44
C PHE A 168 -3.48 3.13 14.55
N SER A 169 -2.97 4.32 14.85
CA SER A 169 -1.90 4.55 15.82
C SER A 169 -2.25 4.01 17.21
N ASP A 170 -3.50 4.15 17.64
CA ASP A 170 -3.95 3.80 18.98
C ASP A 170 -5.00 2.67 19.01
N GLU A 171 -5.54 2.26 17.87
CA GLU A 171 -6.62 1.27 17.79
C GLU A 171 -6.54 0.35 16.56
N ILE A 172 -7.27 -0.77 16.61
CA ILE A 172 -7.43 -1.70 15.50
C ILE A 172 -8.92 -1.93 15.29
N CYS A 173 -9.38 -1.65 14.07
CA CYS A 173 -10.75 -1.84 13.65
C CYS A 173 -10.88 -3.15 12.85
N VAL A 174 -11.95 -3.90 13.12
CA VAL A 174 -12.29 -5.09 12.34
C VAL A 174 -13.31 -4.68 11.29
N ASP A 175 -12.93 -4.80 10.02
CA ASP A 175 -13.75 -4.39 8.88
C ASP A 175 -14.59 -5.56 8.38
N SER A 176 -14.00 -6.76 8.34
CA SER A 176 -14.65 -7.96 7.82
C SER A 176 -14.21 -9.23 8.54
N LEU A 177 -15.07 -10.25 8.48
CA LEU A 177 -14.83 -11.58 9.04
C LEU A 177 -15.34 -12.62 8.06
N SER A 178 -14.47 -13.51 7.59
CA SER A 178 -14.82 -14.59 6.68
C SER A 178 -14.17 -15.92 7.06
N MET A 179 -14.69 -17.03 6.54
CA MET A 179 -14.14 -18.36 6.75
C MET A 179 -13.73 -18.96 5.41
N ARG A 180 -12.47 -19.37 5.28
CA ARG A 180 -11.94 -20.03 4.08
C ARG A 180 -11.70 -21.52 4.31
N GLN A 181 -11.91 -22.29 3.24
CA GLN A 181 -11.45 -23.67 3.17
C GLN A 181 -10.21 -23.75 2.28
N PRO A 182 -9.26 -24.66 2.59
CA PRO A 182 -8.04 -24.83 1.80
C PRO A 182 -8.31 -25.21 0.33
N GLU A 183 -9.44 -25.86 0.06
CA GLU A 183 -9.90 -26.27 -1.28
C GLU A 183 -10.38 -25.11 -2.16
N ASP A 184 -10.48 -23.88 -1.64
CA ASP A 184 -10.89 -22.69 -2.40
C ASP A 184 -9.75 -22.09 -3.27
N SER A 185 -8.64 -22.81 -3.41
CA SER A 185 -7.47 -22.42 -4.19
C SER A 185 -7.69 -22.64 -5.70
N GLU A 186 -7.81 -21.54 -6.44
CA GLU A 186 -7.80 -21.41 -7.92
C GLU A 186 -8.52 -22.50 -8.74
N GLY A 187 -9.85 -22.38 -8.86
CA GLY A 187 -10.61 -23.04 -9.94
C GLY A 187 -12.05 -23.42 -9.60
N SER A 188 -12.36 -23.62 -8.32
CA SER A 188 -13.70 -23.92 -7.82
C SER A 188 -14.25 -22.78 -6.97
N LYS A 189 -14.42 -21.60 -7.59
CA LYS A 189 -15.04 -20.43 -6.94
C LYS A 189 -16.56 -20.68 -6.79
N ARG A 190 -16.94 -21.63 -5.93
CA ARG A 190 -18.26 -21.57 -5.29
C ARG A 190 -18.23 -20.25 -4.52
N ILE A 191 -19.21 -19.39 -4.74
CA ILE A 191 -19.32 -18.12 -4.01
C ILE A 191 -19.60 -18.50 -2.56
N ALA A 192 -18.54 -18.69 -1.78
CA ALA A 192 -18.64 -18.97 -0.36
C ALA A 192 -19.25 -17.74 0.31
N TYR A 193 -20.05 -17.98 1.34
CA TYR A 193 -20.63 -16.89 2.09
C TYR A 193 -19.52 -16.17 2.87
N GLU A 194 -19.28 -14.91 2.54
CA GLU A 194 -18.20 -14.10 3.12
C GLU A 194 -18.51 -13.60 4.53
N GLY A 195 -19.74 -13.79 5.02
CA GLY A 195 -20.21 -13.26 6.30
C GLY A 195 -21.10 -12.02 6.14
N PRO A 196 -21.81 -11.62 7.21
CA PRO A 196 -22.46 -10.31 7.28
C PRO A 196 -21.39 -9.21 7.45
N ASN A 197 -21.79 -7.94 7.31
CA ASN A 197 -20.90 -6.84 7.69
C ASN A 197 -20.59 -6.94 9.18
N PHE A 198 -19.34 -6.67 9.57
CA PHE A 198 -18.93 -6.78 10.97
C PHE A 198 -19.75 -5.84 11.88
N SER A 199 -20.09 -4.65 11.39
CA SER A 199 -20.92 -3.66 12.09
C SER A 199 -22.33 -4.15 12.43
N ASP A 200 -22.85 -5.12 11.67
CA ASP A 200 -24.20 -5.66 11.86
C ASP A 200 -24.25 -6.75 12.95
N LEU A 201 -23.09 -7.20 13.45
CA LEU A 201 -22.99 -8.17 14.54
C LEU A 201 -23.29 -7.52 15.89
N ASP A 202 -23.80 -8.31 16.84
CA ASP A 202 -24.03 -7.84 18.21
C ASP A 202 -22.74 -7.32 18.87
N GLU A 203 -22.80 -6.20 19.58
CA GLU A 203 -21.63 -5.58 20.23
C GLU A 203 -20.85 -6.54 21.15
N SER A 204 -21.57 -7.41 21.86
CA SER A 204 -20.94 -8.39 22.76
C SER A 204 -20.11 -9.42 21.98
N PHE A 205 -20.55 -9.77 20.77
CA PHE A 205 -19.83 -10.69 19.90
C PHE A 205 -18.63 -10.00 19.23
N GLN A 206 -18.80 -8.74 18.78
CA GLN A 206 -17.68 -7.93 18.28
C GLN A 206 -16.55 -7.81 19.30
N LYS A 207 -16.89 -7.49 20.57
CA LYS A 207 -15.92 -7.41 21.68
C LYS A 207 -15.23 -8.75 21.95
N ALA A 208 -15.96 -9.86 21.83
CA ALA A 208 -15.38 -11.20 21.98
C ALA A 208 -14.37 -11.54 20.86
N LEU A 209 -14.66 -11.14 19.62
CA LEU A 209 -13.76 -11.31 18.47
C LEU A 209 -12.51 -10.42 18.56
N GLN A 210 -12.66 -9.17 19.01
CA GLN A 210 -11.50 -8.32 19.32
C GLN A 210 -10.64 -8.96 20.40
N LYS A 211 -11.24 -9.49 21.48
CA LYS A 211 -10.49 -10.17 22.53
C LYS A 211 -9.78 -11.43 22.03
N TYR A 212 -10.40 -12.15 21.11
CA TYR A 212 -9.82 -13.31 20.44
C TYR A 212 -8.52 -12.96 19.68
N LEU A 213 -8.49 -11.81 18.99
CA LEU A 213 -7.31 -11.28 18.29
C LEU A 213 -6.23 -10.78 19.26
N GLU A 214 -6.62 -10.08 20.33
CA GLU A 214 -5.66 -9.57 21.33
C GLU A 214 -4.83 -10.67 22.00
N VAL A 215 -5.47 -11.79 22.37
CA VAL A 215 -4.80 -12.94 23.00
C VAL A 215 -3.76 -13.55 22.04
N ARG A 216 -4.03 -13.49 20.73
CA ARG A 216 -3.14 -13.95 19.65
C ARG A 216 -2.02 -12.97 19.31
N GLY A 217 -1.99 -11.81 19.96
CA GLY A 217 -0.93 -10.80 19.82
C GLY A 217 -1.25 -9.66 18.86
N ILE A 218 -2.46 -9.61 18.28
CA ILE A 218 -2.91 -8.49 17.47
C ILE A 218 -3.46 -7.42 18.43
N LYS A 219 -2.63 -6.43 18.77
CA LYS A 219 -2.92 -5.41 19.78
C LYS A 219 -2.59 -4.02 19.25
N SER A 220 -3.23 -2.99 19.77
CA SER A 220 -2.87 -1.60 19.43
C SER A 220 -1.40 -1.28 19.72
N SER A 221 -0.77 -1.92 20.70
CA SER A 221 0.64 -1.71 21.02
C SER A 221 1.63 -2.02 19.87
N ILE A 222 1.22 -2.82 18.87
CA ILE A 222 2.10 -3.14 17.72
C ILE A 222 1.88 -2.21 16.52
N THR A 223 0.81 -1.42 16.48
CA THR A 223 0.40 -0.68 15.28
C THR A 223 1.39 0.40 14.91
N LYS A 224 1.89 1.17 15.89
CA LYS A 224 2.93 2.17 15.68
C LYS A 224 4.20 1.59 15.05
N PHE A 225 4.64 0.43 15.55
CA PHE A 225 5.78 -0.28 14.97
C PHE A 225 5.50 -0.69 13.52
N LEU A 226 4.31 -1.24 13.25
CA LEU A 226 3.92 -1.61 11.88
C LEU A 226 3.84 -0.39 10.96
N GLN A 227 3.38 0.76 11.45
CA GLN A 227 3.35 2.01 10.69
C GLN A 227 4.75 2.48 10.29
N GLU A 228 5.68 2.51 11.23
CA GLU A 228 7.07 2.88 10.96
C GLU A 228 7.73 1.85 10.02
N TYR A 229 7.49 0.55 10.25
CA TYR A 229 8.05 -0.52 9.43
C TYR A 229 7.55 -0.44 7.98
N MET A 230 6.24 -0.31 7.77
CA MET A 230 5.63 -0.28 6.45
C MET A 230 5.97 1.00 5.69
N ARG A 231 6.10 2.14 6.38
CA ARG A 231 6.59 3.38 5.74
C ARG A 231 8.02 3.23 5.23
N ASN A 232 8.90 2.62 6.02
CA ASN A 232 10.26 2.34 5.57
C ASN A 232 10.29 1.30 4.44
N LYS A 233 9.44 0.28 4.47
CA LYS A 233 9.29 -0.64 3.33
C LYS A 233 8.89 0.13 2.09
N ASP A 234 7.91 1.03 2.18
CA ASP A 234 7.47 1.83 1.04
C ASP A 234 8.61 2.64 0.40
N PHE A 235 9.43 3.31 1.21
CA PHE A 235 10.61 4.03 0.70
C PHE A 235 11.61 3.09 -0.01
N ARG A 236 11.91 1.93 0.58
CA ARG A 236 12.84 0.94 -0.02
C ARG A 236 12.31 0.38 -1.34
N GLU A 237 11.03 0.02 -1.38
CA GLU A 237 10.38 -0.51 -2.58
C GLU A 237 10.29 0.55 -3.68
N TYR A 238 9.99 1.79 -3.33
CA TYR A 238 9.97 2.91 -4.27
C TYR A 238 11.34 3.16 -4.89
N LEU A 239 12.39 3.21 -4.07
CA LEU A 239 13.77 3.38 -4.57
C LEU A 239 14.16 2.22 -5.50
N MET A 240 13.82 0.99 -5.15
CA MET A 240 14.08 -0.17 -6.01
C MET A 240 13.30 -0.07 -7.32
N TRP A 241 12.04 0.34 -7.28
CA TRP A 241 11.21 0.54 -8.47
C TRP A 241 11.81 1.61 -9.40
N LEU A 242 12.24 2.76 -8.87
CA LEU A 242 12.91 3.81 -9.66
C LEU A 242 14.18 3.31 -10.33
N LYS A 243 15.02 2.57 -9.59
CA LYS A 243 16.27 1.98 -10.12
C LYS A 243 16.00 0.97 -11.23
N ASN A 244 14.98 0.12 -11.06
CA ASN A 244 14.56 -0.84 -12.08
C ASN A 244 13.99 -0.14 -13.33
N LEU A 245 13.19 0.90 -13.14
CA LEU A 245 12.63 1.70 -14.24
C LEU A 245 13.74 2.42 -15.03
N LYS A 246 14.70 3.02 -14.33
CA LYS A 246 15.88 3.61 -14.97
C LYS A 246 16.64 2.57 -15.80
N GLY A 247 16.93 1.40 -15.22
CA GLY A 247 17.63 0.31 -15.92
C GLY A 247 16.89 -0.22 -17.16
N PHE A 248 15.56 -0.19 -17.15
CA PHE A 248 14.74 -0.54 -18.31
C PHE A 248 14.82 0.50 -19.44
N ILE A 249 14.86 1.79 -19.11
CA ILE A 249 14.93 2.88 -20.10
C ILE A 249 16.32 2.99 -20.73
N GLU A 250 17.36 2.66 -19.98
CA GLU A 250 18.75 2.66 -20.47
C GLU A 250 19.10 1.47 -21.39
N GLN A 251 18.20 0.49 -21.54
CA GLN A 251 18.39 -0.72 -22.36
C GLN A 251 18.11 -0.51 -23.86
#